data_AF-A0A520SBR8-F1
#
_entry.id   AF-A0A520SBR8-F1
#
_cell.length_a   1.000
_cell.length_b   1.000
_cell.length_c   1.000
_cell.angle_alpha   90.00
_cell.angle_beta   90.00
_cell.angle_gamma   90.00
#
_symmetry.space_group_name_H-M   'P 1'
#
loop_
_entity.id
_entity.type
_entity.pdbx_description
1 polymer ?
#
loop_
_entity_poly.entity_id
_entity_poly.type
_entity_poly.pdbx_seq_one_letter_code
_entity_poly.pdbx_strand_id
1 'polypeptide(L)'
;MVLHMLYGMEQLPECAALLTSADTVIVMEPATMTIDSKTLSSLPCPAFALDTAALTTPDDENLPRIDVAKWVELTSRYPHSMTWR
;
A
#
# COMPACT_ATOMS: atom_id res chain seq x y z
N MET A 1 9.13 -2.38 11.63
CA MET A 1 9.18 -1.23 10.72
C MET A 1 9.76 -1.68 9.40
N VAL A 2 8.93 -2.34 8.61
CA VAL A 2 9.19 -2.78 7.25
C VAL A 2 8.18 -2.09 6.34
N LEU A 3 8.64 -1.66 5.17
CA LEU A 3 7.77 -1.15 4.12
C LEU A 3 7.39 -2.29 3.17
N HIS A 4 6.13 -2.70 3.20
CA HIS A 4 5.59 -3.76 2.35
C HIS A 4 5.06 -3.15 1.05
N MET A 5 5.60 -3.56 -0.09
CA MET A 5 5.20 -3.10 -1.41
C MET A 5 4.48 -4.23 -2.14
N LEU A 6 3.17 -4.13 -2.27
CA LEU A 6 2.29 -5.10 -2.91
C LEU A 6 2.02 -4.72 -4.37
N TYR A 7 2.41 -5.60 -5.28
CA TYR A 7 2.07 -5.51 -6.71
C TYR A 7 0.81 -6.34 -6.96
N GLY A 8 -0.33 -5.87 -6.45
CA GLY A 8 -1.62 -6.57 -6.49
C GLY A 8 -2.09 -7.05 -5.11
N MET A 9 -3.18 -7.82 -5.07
CA MET A 9 -3.85 -8.24 -3.83
C MET A 9 -3.72 -9.75 -3.54
N GLU A 10 -3.09 -10.52 -4.44
CA GLU A 10 -3.00 -11.99 -4.32
C GLU A 10 -2.25 -12.43 -3.06
N GLN A 11 -1.15 -11.75 -2.74
CA GLN A 11 -0.33 -12.03 -1.55
C GLN A 11 -0.73 -11.19 -0.33
N LEU A 12 -1.86 -10.48 -0.36
CA LEU A 12 -2.33 -9.72 0.79
C LEU A 12 -2.51 -10.58 2.05
N PRO A 13 -3.06 -11.81 1.99
CA PRO A 13 -3.20 -12.66 3.19
C PRO A 13 -1.86 -13.02 3.82
N GLU A 14 -0.85 -13.33 2.99
CA GLU A 14 0.51 -13.67 3.43
C GLU A 14 1.24 -12.45 3.98
N CYS A 15 1.09 -11.31 3.30
CA CYS A 15 1.58 -10.04 3.79
C CYS A 15 0.96 -9.72 5.15
N ALA A 16 -0.37 -9.78 5.27
CA ALA A 16 -1.11 -9.48 6.49
C ALA A 16 -0.72 -10.35 7.68
N ALA A 17 -0.36 -11.62 7.44
CA ALA A 17 0.15 -12.51 8.48
C ALA A 17 1.51 -12.07 9.07
N LEU A 18 2.29 -11.28 8.33
CA LEU A 18 3.59 -10.75 8.77
C LEU A 18 3.52 -9.31 9.30
N LEU A 19 2.39 -8.62 9.12
CA LEU A 19 2.29 -7.20 9.49
C LEU A 19 2.24 -7.01 10.99
N THR A 20 3.00 -6.02 11.45
CA THR A 20 2.92 -5.45 12.79
C THR A 20 2.45 -4.00 12.70
N SER A 21 2.01 -3.42 13.82
CA SER A 21 1.56 -2.02 13.87
C SER A 21 2.65 -0.98 13.54
N ALA A 22 3.91 -1.40 13.49
CA ALA A 22 5.05 -0.56 13.15
C ALA A 22 5.37 -0.56 11.64
N ASP A 23 4.69 -1.40 10.85
CA ASP A 23 4.96 -1.54 9.42
C ASP A 23 4.10 -0.58 8.60
N THR A 24 4.31 -0.53 7.29
CA THR A 24 3.44 0.20 6.36
C THR A 24 3.28 -0.60 5.10
N VAL A 25 2.08 -0.60 4.53
CA VAL A 25 1.77 -1.26 3.26
C VAL A 25 1.56 -0.22 2.16
N ILE A 26 2.11 -0.46 0.99
CA ILE A 26 1.90 0.33 -0.23
C ILE A 26 1.45 -0.62 -1.34
N VAL A 27 0.31 -0.34 -1.97
CA VAL A 27 -0.17 -1.01 -3.17
C VAL A 27 0.36 -0.26 -4.39
N MET A 28 1.22 -0.90 -5.18
CA MET A 28 1.98 -0.25 -6.27
C MET A 28 1.20 -0.14 -7.59
N GLU A 29 0.25 -1.04 -7.84
CA GLU A 29 -0.59 -1.05 -9.06
C GLU A 29 -2.09 -1.02 -8.72
N PRO A 30 -2.63 0.09 -8.19
CA PRO A 30 -4.05 0.18 -7.87
C PRO A 30 -4.94 0.29 -9.12
N ALA A 31 -4.42 0.81 -10.23
CA ALA A 31 -5.20 1.11 -11.44
C ALA A 31 -5.76 -0.15 -12.15
N THR A 32 -5.20 -1.32 -11.86
CA THR A 32 -5.59 -2.60 -12.46
C THR A 32 -6.50 -3.43 -11.55
N MET A 33 -6.79 -2.95 -10.33
CA MET A 33 -7.53 -3.74 -9.33
C MET A 33 -8.58 -2.94 -8.57
N THR A 34 -9.72 -3.58 -8.34
CA THR A 34 -10.71 -3.13 -7.35
C THR A 34 -10.16 -3.44 -5.97
N ILE A 35 -9.64 -2.42 -5.29
CA ILE A 35 -9.10 -2.57 -3.95
C ILE A 35 -10.24 -2.68 -2.94
N ASP A 36 -10.38 -3.86 -2.31
CA ASP A 36 -11.33 -4.01 -1.19
C ASP A 36 -10.83 -3.24 0.04
N SER A 37 -11.41 -2.07 0.24
CA SER A 37 -10.96 -1.12 1.26
C SER A 37 -11.23 -1.60 2.68
N LYS A 38 -12.21 -2.50 2.87
CA LYS A 38 -12.45 -3.14 4.17
C LYS A 38 -11.29 -4.05 4.57
N THR A 39 -10.72 -4.77 3.61
CA THR A 39 -9.58 -5.66 3.86
C THR A 39 -8.33 -4.87 4.26
N LEU A 40 -8.06 -3.73 3.62
CA LEU A 40 -6.94 -2.86 3.99
C LEU A 40 -7.17 -2.10 5.29
N SER A 41 -8.41 -1.69 5.57
CA SER A 41 -8.78 -1.06 6.84
C SER A 41 -8.65 -2.00 8.04
N SER A 42 -8.71 -3.31 7.81
CA SER A 42 -8.54 -4.34 8.85
C SER A 42 -7.07 -4.61 9.19
N LEU A 43 -6.12 -4.03 8.45
CA LEU A 43 -4.70 -4.27 8.70
C LEU A 43 -4.27 -3.58 10.01
N PRO A 44 -3.31 -4.17 10.74
CA PRO A 44 -2.81 -3.60 11.98
C PRO A 44 -1.96 -2.33 11.77
N CYS A 45 -1.72 -1.92 10.51
CA CYS A 45 -0.82 -0.85 10.13
C CYS A 45 -1.39 0.04 9.02
N PRO A 46 -0.81 1.24 8.80
CA PRO A 46 -1.20 2.11 7.70
C PRO A 46 -1.00 1.43 6.34
N ALA A 47 -1.99 1.58 5.46
CA ALA A 47 -1.93 1.09 4.10
C ALA A 47 -2.26 2.20 3.10
N PHE A 48 -1.49 2.30 2.02
CA PHE A 48 -1.61 3.34 1.01
C PHE A 48 -1.67 2.74 -0.38
N ALA A 49 -2.35 3.41 -1.32
CA ALA A 49 -2.21 3.13 -2.74
C ALA A 49 -1.27 4.14 -3.40
N LEU A 50 -0.34 3.66 -4.23
CA LEU A 50 0.54 4.50 -5.02
C LEU A 50 -0.20 5.00 -6.26
N ASP A 51 -0.41 6.31 -6.34
CA ASP A 51 -0.97 6.94 -7.52
C ASP A 51 0.15 7.20 -8.54
N THR A 52 0.30 6.27 -9.49
CA THR A 52 1.28 6.36 -10.58
C THR A 52 0.75 7.12 -11.79
N ALA A 53 -0.57 7.31 -11.87
CA ALA A 53 -1.21 8.03 -12.96
C ALA A 53 -1.52 9.45 -12.51
N ALA A 54 -0.82 10.45 -13.05
CA ALA A 54 -1.14 11.86 -12.85
C ALA A 54 -2.54 12.28 -13.38
N LEU A 55 -3.39 11.32 -13.77
CA LEU A 55 -4.63 11.54 -14.48
C LEU A 55 -5.74 10.62 -13.93
N THR A 56 -6.62 11.29 -13.18
CA THR A 56 -8.07 11.12 -13.19
C THR A 56 -8.65 9.77 -12.74
N THR A 57 -9.25 9.75 -11.55
CA THR A 57 -10.73 9.75 -11.34
C THR A 57 -11.07 9.69 -9.84
N PRO A 58 -12.28 10.14 -9.45
CA PRO A 58 -12.52 10.80 -8.17
C PRO A 58 -12.53 9.81 -7.02
N ASP A 59 -12.04 10.27 -5.87
CA ASP A 59 -12.62 10.04 -4.55
C ASP A 59 -13.37 8.70 -4.36
N ASP A 60 -12.67 7.58 -4.56
CA ASP A 60 -13.04 6.36 -3.85
C ASP A 60 -12.53 6.59 -2.43
N GLU A 61 -13.41 7.11 -1.57
CA GLU A 61 -13.22 7.62 -0.19
C GLU A 61 -12.54 6.65 0.81
N ASN A 62 -11.94 5.57 0.32
CA ASN A 62 -11.85 4.34 1.08
C ASN A 62 -10.40 3.85 1.25
N LEU A 63 -9.43 4.42 0.51
CA LEU A 63 -8.00 4.20 0.76
C LEU A 63 -7.14 5.47 0.57
N PRO A 64 -6.28 5.84 1.53
CA PRO A 64 -5.39 6.99 1.38
C PRO A 64 -4.37 6.74 0.26
N ARG A 65 -4.40 7.61 -0.76
CA ARG A 65 -3.45 7.56 -1.87
C ARG A 65 -2.19 8.38 -1.56
N ILE A 66 -1.06 7.93 -2.07
CA ILE A 66 0.23 8.62 -1.99
C ILE A 66 0.80 8.79 -3.40
N ASP A 67 1.51 9.89 -3.61
CA ASP A 67 2.25 10.12 -4.86
C ASP A 67 3.64 9.48 -4.79
N VAL A 68 4.35 9.53 -5.93
CA VAL A 68 5.72 9.02 -6.04
C VAL A 68 6.67 9.70 -5.05
N ALA A 69 6.50 11.00 -4.79
CA ALA A 69 7.35 11.74 -3.85
C ALA A 69 7.21 11.19 -2.42
N LYS A 70 5.98 10.97 -1.96
CA LYS A 70 5.71 10.40 -0.64
C LYS A 70 6.12 8.93 -0.52
N TRP A 71 6.03 8.16 -1.61
CA TRP A 71 6.63 6.83 -1.64
C TRP A 71 8.16 6.88 -1.46
N VAL A 72 8.86 7.77 -2.16
CA VAL A 72 10.31 7.96 -2.00
C VAL A 72 10.65 8.37 -0.55
N GLU A 73 9.87 9.25 0.06
CA GLU A 73 10.02 9.59 1.48
C GLU A 73 9.88 8.36 2.39
N LEU A 74 8.85 7.54 2.18
CA LEU A 74 8.62 6.32 2.95
C LEU A 74 9.77 5.32 2.78
N THR A 75 10.24 5.09 1.55
CA THR A 75 11.39 4.20 1.32
C THR A 75 12.68 4.71 1.99
N SER A 76 12.82 6.02 2.15
CA SER A 76 13.97 6.63 2.85
C SER A 76 13.85 6.54 4.37
N ARG A 77 12.62 6.51 4.90
CA ARG A 77 12.31 6.45 6.34
C ARG A 77 12.35 5.03 6.91
N TYR A 78 11.94 4.04 6.12
CA TYR A 78 11.90 2.64 6.55
C TYR A 78 13.26 1.97 6.29
N PRO A 79 13.88 1.33 7.31
CA PRO A 79 15.20 0.70 7.17
C PRO A 79 15.17 -0.56 6.29
N HIS A 80 13.99 -1.16 6.12
CA HIS A 80 13.79 -2.38 5.36
C HIS A 80 12.52 -2.26 4.50
N SER A 81 12.57 -2.86 3.32
CA SER A 81 11.43 -3.00 2.43
C SER A 81 11.27 -4.43 1.96
N MET A 82 10.02 -4.88 1.82
CA MET A 82 9.67 -6.21 1.32
C MET A 82 8.67 -6.06 0.16
N THR A 83 9.00 -6.66 -0.98
CA THR A 83 8.17 -6.62 -2.17
C THR A 83 7.41 -7.93 -2.33
N TRP A 84 6.12 -7.83 -2.63
CA TRP A 84 5.17 -8.93 -2.80
C TRP A 84 4.64 -8.85 -4.22
N ARG A 85 4.74 -9.94 -4.97
CA ARG A 85 4.41 -10.01 -6.40
C ARG A 85 3.45 -11.13 -6.68
#